data_AF-A0A3L7WVH9-F1
#
_entry.id   AF-A0A3L7WVH9-F1
#
_cell.length_a   1.000
_cell.length_b   1.000
_cell.length_c   1.000
_cell.angle_alpha   90.00
_cell.angle_beta   90.00
_cell.angle_gamma   90.00
#
_symmetry.space_group_name_H-M   'P 1'
#
loop_
_entity.id
_entity.type
_entity.pdbx_description
1 polymer ?
#
loop_
_entity_poly.entity_id
_entity_poly.type
_entity_poly.pdbx_seq_one_letter_code
_entity_poly.pdbx_strand_id
1 'polypeptide(L)' 'GISPLALINRGFDIYLDSRAQKFERIYISAGERGAQVGIAVADLVKLTRARFIDLV' A
#
# COMPACT_ATOMS: atom_id res chain seq x y z
N GLY A 1 -6.24 -7.61 10.44
CA GLY A 1 -5.42 -7.65 9.21
C GLY A 1 -4.16 -6.87 9.47
N ILE A 2 -3.15 -6.91 8.61
CA ILE A 2 -1.98 -6.01 8.74
C ILE A 2 -2.12 -4.94 7.68
N SER A 3 -2.19 -3.68 8.10
CA SER A 3 -2.24 -2.54 7.19
C SER A 3 -0.82 -2.06 6.87
N PRO A 4 -0.49 -1.75 5.60
CA PRO A 4 0.77 -1.09 5.28
C PRO A 4 0.87 0.31 5.91
N LEU A 5 -0.28 0.96 6.21
CA LEU A 5 -0.29 2.28 6.86
C LEU A 5 0.18 2.21 8.32
N ALA A 6 0.00 1.08 9.00
CA ALA A 6 0.47 0.88 10.38
C ALA A 6 2.00 0.72 10.48
N LEU A 7 2.67 0.49 9.34
CA LEU A 7 4.12 0.33 9.25
C LEU A 7 4.84 1.65 8.95
N ILE A 8 4.10 2.74 8.70
CA ILE A 8 4.67 4.07 8.51
C ILE A 8 5.50 4.44 9.75
N ASN A 9 6.69 5.00 9.53
CA ASN A 9 7.66 5.37 10.57
C ASN A 9 8.20 4.20 11.42
N ARG A 10 8.03 2.95 10.99
CA ARG A 10 8.61 1.76 11.66
C ARG A 10 9.96 1.32 11.06
N GLY A 11 10.48 2.05 10.06
CA GLY A 11 11.78 1.76 9.45
C GLY A 11 11.77 0.64 8.40
N PHE A 12 10.59 0.17 7.99
CA PHE A 12 10.48 -0.81 6.91
C PHE A 12 10.62 -0.15 5.55
N ASP A 13 11.38 -0.80 4.65
CA ASP A 13 11.23 -0.59 3.22
C ASP A 13 9.87 -1.11 2.77
N ILE A 14 9.13 -0.29 2.03
CA ILE A 14 7.83 -0.67 1.48
C ILE A 14 7.97 -0.79 -0.03
N TYR A 15 7.52 -1.91 -0.56
CA TYR A 15 7.51 -2.19 -1.99
C TYR A 15 6.08 -2.44 -2.46
N LEU A 16 5.77 -1.95 -3.65
CA LEU A 16 4.48 -2.15 -4.31
C LEU A 16 4.72 -2.77 -5.69
N ASP A 17 3.92 -3.77 -6.06
CA ASP A 17 3.99 -4.34 -7.40
C ASP A 17 3.71 -3.26 -8.45
N SER A 18 4.54 -3.17 -9.49
CA SER A 18 4.42 -2.20 -10.58
C SER A 18 3.06 -2.24 -11.27
N ARG A 19 2.36 -3.38 -11.26
CA ARG A 19 1.00 -3.56 -11.80
C ARG A 19 -0.01 -2.66 -11.10
N ALA A 20 0.23 -2.23 -9.86
CA ALA A 20 -0.63 -1.30 -9.14
C ALA A 20 -0.76 0.05 -9.87
N GLN A 21 0.24 0.46 -10.66
CA GLN A 21 0.19 1.70 -11.46
C GLN A 21 -0.93 1.69 -12.52
N LYS A 22 -1.49 0.52 -12.86
CA LYS A 22 -2.60 0.40 -13.82
C LYS A 22 -3.96 0.75 -13.20
N PHE A 23 -4.01 1.01 -11.89
CA PHE A 23 -5.23 1.31 -11.16
C PHE A 23 -5.16 2.71 -10.57
N GLU A 24 -6.24 3.46 -10.67
CA GLU A 24 -6.36 4.74 -9.96
C GLU A 24 -6.44 4.51 -8.45
N ARG A 25 -7.16 3.46 -8.03
CA ARG A 25 -7.43 3.12 -6.63
C ARG A 25 -7.27 1.62 -6.40
N ILE A 26 -6.73 1.27 -5.24
CA ILE A 26 -6.63 -0.12 -4.75
C ILE A 26 -7.17 -0.23 -3.32
N TYR A 27 -7.46 -1.45 -2.89
CA TYR A 27 -7.94 -1.75 -1.54
C TYR A 27 -6.87 -2.51 -0.77
N ILE A 28 -6.55 -2.01 0.42
CA ILE A 28 -5.58 -2.59 1.35
C ILE A 28 -6.26 -2.91 2.69
N SER A 29 -5.68 -3.82 3.47
CA SER A 29 -6.21 -4.13 4.80
C SER A 29 -6.24 -2.87 5.68
N ALA A 30 -7.35 -2.67 6.39
CA ALA A 30 -7.52 -1.58 7.34
C ALA A 30 -6.84 -1.82 8.71
N GLY A 31 -6.18 -2.97 8.91
CA GLY A 31 -5.58 -3.32 10.21
C GLY A 31 -6.49 -4.17 11.11
N GLU A 32 -7.77 -4.27 10.78
CA GLU A 32 -8.75 -5.09 11.51
C GLU A 32 -9.42 -6.12 10.59
N ARG A 33 -10.23 -7.02 11.16
CA ARG A 33 -10.98 -8.02 10.38
C ARG A 33 -12.28 -7.39 9.90
N GLY A 34 -12.66 -7.67 8.65
CA GLY A 34 -13.92 -7.19 8.06
C GLY A 34 -13.86 -5.80 7.43
N ALA A 35 -12.69 -5.13 7.42
CA ALA A 35 -12.55 -3.78 6.86
C ALA A 35 -11.37 -3.66 5.87
N GLN A 36 -11.56 -2.80 4.86
CA GLN A 36 -10.58 -2.45 3.83
C GLN A 36 -10.55 -0.92 3.64
N VAL A 37 -9.39 -0.38 3.29
CA VAL A 37 -9.22 1.02 2.93
C VAL A 37 -9.05 1.11 1.41
N GLY A 38 -9.98 1.79 0.74
CA GLY A 38 -9.83 2.18 -0.66
C GLY A 38 -9.02 3.46 -0.74
N ILE A 39 -7.85 3.42 -1.38
CA ILE A 39 -6.93 4.55 -1.46
C ILE A 39 -6.39 4.70 -2.89
N ALA A 40 -6.19 5.95 -3.33
CA ALA A 40 -5.53 6.18 -4.61
C ALA A 40 -4.10 5.64 -4.57
N VAL A 41 -3.64 5.01 -5.65
CA VAL A 41 -2.30 4.42 -5.69
C VAL A 41 -1.23 5.48 -5.46
N ALA A 42 -1.41 6.68 -6.03
CA ALA A 42 -0.52 7.82 -5.82
C ALA A 42 -0.42 8.24 -4.34
N ASP A 43 -1.56 8.28 -3.63
CA ASP A 43 -1.59 8.65 -2.20
C ASP A 43 -0.96 7.57 -1.33
N LEU A 44 -1.20 6.29 -1.65
CA LEU A 44 -0.57 5.18 -0.93
C LEU A 44 0.95 5.27 -1.04
N VAL A 45 1.49 5.47 -2.25
CA VAL A 45 2.92 5.63 -2.49
C VAL A 45 3.46 6.84 -1.74
N LYS A 46 2.76 7.97 -1.77
CA LYS A 46 3.18 9.19 -1.07
C LYS A 46 3.25 8.99 0.46
N LEU A 47 2.26 8.33 1.05
CA LEU A 47 2.19 8.10 2.50
C LEU A 47 3.24 7.08 2.97
N THR A 48 3.45 6.02 2.19
CA THR A 48 4.33 4.90 2.56
C THR A 48 5.76 5.05 2.06
N ARG A 49 6.01 5.98 1.12
CA ARG A 49 7.25 6.07 0.34
C ARG A 49 7.58 4.76 -0.38
N ALA A 50 6.55 4.02 -0.80
CA ALA A 50 6.71 2.73 -1.45
C ALA A 50 7.50 2.84 -2.77
N ARG A 51 8.36 1.87 -3.03
CA ARG A 51 9.05 1.71 -4.31
C ARG A 51 8.32 0.70 -5.18
N PHE A 52 8.08 1.05 -6.44
CA PHE A 52 7.54 0.09 -7.40
C PHE A 52 8.60 -0.95 -7.78
N ILE A 53 8.19 -2.22 -7.81
CA ILE A 53 9.01 -3.34 -8.27
C ILE A 53 8.20 -4.28 -9.16
N ASP A 54 8.85 -4.91 -10.12
CA ASP A 54 8.25 -6.02 -10.87
C ASP A 54 8.41 -7.30 -10.04
N LEU A 55 7.29 -7.85 -9.55
CA LEU A 55 7.28 -9.16 -8.91
C LEU A 55 7.13 -10.25 -9.98
N VAL A 56 8.00 -11.27 -9.88
CA VAL A 56 7.97 -12.51 -10.68
C VAL A 56 6.95 -13.50 -10.14
#